data_AF-A0A816CCV7-F1
#
_entry.id   AF-A0A816CCV7-F1
#
_cell.length_a   1.000
_cell.length_b   1.000
_cell.length_c   1.000
_cell.angle_alpha   90.00
_cell.angle_beta   90.00
_cell.angle_gamma   90.00
#
_symmetry.space_group_name_H-M   'P 1'
#
loop_
_entity.id
_entity.type
_entity.pdbx_description
1 polymer ?
#
loop_
_entity_poly.entity_id
_entity_poly.type
_entity_poly.pdbx_seq_one_letter_code
_entity_poly.pdbx_strand_id
1 'polypeptide(L)'
;MYNSLWNNLLSSNGNFDASILSKSASAQLSKSKGKKMTAQFMSMISQDKNYCNRGLPLRVVLNSQTNVTRQACLCPPSYYGNYCQYQNQRVSITMKITAPARSRQTLFVLVVLLLDDTSQRLAHSYEQLSYLHVRDKDVQFNFYLLYSARPKDTTKQYFIHIDIYEKTTLHYKGSKFIRLQRPFLPVERVLIRLNIPHLHDIIQTCSNEQHGHGRCLRYLDDPSNTTFYRCDQALVGLIRCVLARQPLIDQYVSVRRTNLVLNAF
;
A
#
# COMPACT_ATOMS: atom_id res chain seq x y z
N MET A 1 2.84 -32.06 -19.98
CA MET A 1 3.83 -31.24 -20.72
C MET A 1 3.36 -29.78 -20.83
N TYR A 2 2.98 -29.18 -19.70
CA TYR A 2 2.44 -27.81 -19.60
C TYR A 2 3.37 -27.01 -18.67
N ASN A 3 4.39 -26.39 -19.24
CA ASN A 3 5.23 -25.40 -18.58
C ASN A 3 6.02 -24.67 -19.67
N SER A 4 5.82 -23.34 -19.79
CA SER A 4 6.83 -22.33 -20.16
C SER A 4 6.29 -21.09 -20.89
N LEU A 5 5.00 -20.99 -21.20
CA LEU A 5 4.38 -19.72 -21.64
C LEU A 5 4.31 -18.64 -20.54
N TRP A 6 4.83 -18.92 -19.34
CA TRP A 6 4.86 -17.98 -18.21
C TRP A 6 6.04 -16.99 -18.22
N ASN A 7 6.99 -17.10 -19.16
CA ASN A 7 8.24 -16.32 -19.09
C ASN A 7 8.28 -15.01 -19.89
N ASN A 8 7.22 -14.59 -20.60
CA ASN A 8 7.29 -13.42 -21.49
C ASN A 8 6.46 -12.19 -21.06
N LEU A 9 5.97 -12.13 -19.82
CA LEU A 9 5.13 -10.99 -19.35
C LEU A 9 5.80 -10.08 -18.31
N LEU A 10 7.12 -10.17 -18.11
CA LEU A 10 7.85 -9.34 -17.14
C LEU A 10 8.81 -8.30 -17.75
N SER A 11 8.66 -7.95 -19.02
CA SER A 11 9.40 -6.84 -19.61
C SER A 11 8.52 -5.95 -20.49
N SER A 12 7.86 -4.96 -19.89
CA SER A 12 7.78 -3.61 -20.47
C SER A 12 7.08 -2.66 -19.50
N ASN A 13 7.78 -1.60 -19.15
CA ASN A 13 7.15 -0.33 -18.83
C ASN A 13 6.43 0.14 -20.08
N GLY A 14 5.11 0.26 -20.03
CA GLY A 14 4.30 0.79 -21.12
C GLY A 14 2.94 1.21 -20.59
N ASN A 15 2.54 2.44 -20.90
CA ASN A 15 1.22 2.99 -20.61
C ASN A 15 0.13 1.97 -20.96
N PHE A 16 -0.81 1.78 -20.04
CA PHE A 16 -1.97 0.91 -20.22
C PHE A 16 -2.93 1.55 -21.23
N ASP A 17 -2.74 1.24 -22.51
CA ASP A 17 -3.64 1.64 -23.59
C ASP A 17 -4.72 0.55 -23.77
N ALA A 18 -5.95 0.87 -23.35
CA ALA A 18 -7.09 -0.05 -23.36
C ALA A 18 -7.63 -0.35 -24.78
N SER A 19 -6.95 0.09 -25.83
CA SER A 19 -7.39 -0.07 -27.22
C SER A 19 -6.94 -1.39 -27.88
N ILE A 20 -5.89 -2.05 -27.37
CA ILE A 20 -5.27 -3.22 -28.06
C ILE A 20 -5.98 -4.56 -27.76
N LEU A 21 -6.73 -4.66 -26.66
CA LEU A 21 -7.53 -5.86 -26.34
C LEU A 21 -8.83 -5.99 -27.16
N SER A 22 -9.14 -5.00 -28.00
CA SER A 22 -10.37 -5.01 -28.83
C SER A 22 -10.22 -5.72 -30.18
N LYS A 23 -8.99 -6.01 -30.65
CA LYS A 23 -8.76 -6.51 -32.02
C LYS A 23 -8.46 -8.01 -32.14
N SER A 24 -8.12 -8.69 -31.05
CA SER A 24 -7.85 -10.15 -31.08
C SER A 24 -9.08 -11.01 -30.77
N ALA A 25 -10.19 -10.42 -30.32
CA ALA A 25 -11.43 -11.14 -30.03
C ALA A 25 -12.44 -11.14 -31.20
N SER A 26 -12.13 -10.48 -32.33
CA SER A 26 -13.09 -10.27 -33.42
C SER A 26 -12.99 -11.27 -34.58
N ALA A 27 -12.00 -12.16 -34.58
CA ALA A 27 -11.79 -13.14 -35.65
C ALA A 27 -11.89 -14.55 -35.10
N GLN A 28 -13.12 -15.02 -34.85
CA GLN A 28 -13.58 -16.43 -34.92
C GLN A 28 -14.85 -16.62 -34.07
N LEU A 29 -16.00 -16.10 -34.53
CA LEU A 29 -17.30 -16.59 -34.05
C LEU A 29 -18.42 -16.22 -35.03
N SER A 30 -18.39 -16.82 -36.22
CA SER A 30 -19.60 -16.96 -37.04
C SER A 30 -20.05 -18.41 -37.02
N LYS A 31 -21.12 -18.71 -36.26
CA LYS A 31 -22.21 -19.60 -36.70
C LYS A 31 -23.35 -19.58 -35.66
N SER A 32 -24.28 -18.66 -35.91
CA SER A 32 -25.73 -18.85 -35.83
C SER A 32 -26.28 -19.75 -34.71
N LYS A 33 -26.51 -19.16 -33.52
CA LYS A 33 -27.61 -19.43 -32.54
C LYS A 33 -27.44 -18.70 -31.19
N GLY A 34 -26.38 -17.89 -31.00
CA GLY A 34 -26.08 -17.21 -29.73
C GLY A 34 -26.52 -15.74 -29.58
N LYS A 35 -27.23 -15.14 -30.54
CA LYS A 35 -27.45 -13.68 -30.57
C LYS A 35 -28.40 -13.13 -29.49
N LYS A 36 -29.32 -13.94 -28.96
CA LYS A 36 -30.26 -13.52 -27.88
C LYS A 36 -29.64 -13.63 -26.48
N MET A 37 -28.77 -14.61 -26.26
CA MET A 37 -28.18 -14.88 -24.93
C MET A 37 -27.12 -13.83 -24.55
N THR A 38 -26.40 -13.27 -25.53
CA THR A 38 -25.43 -12.19 -25.31
C THR A 38 -26.10 -10.83 -25.06
N ALA A 39 -27.23 -10.55 -25.69
CA ALA A 39 -27.97 -9.31 -25.47
C ALA A 39 -28.64 -9.26 -24.08
N GLN A 40 -29.11 -10.42 -23.58
CA GLN A 40 -29.76 -10.55 -22.27
C GLN A 40 -28.75 -10.54 -21.11
N PHE A 41 -27.55 -11.11 -21.32
CA PHE A 41 -26.43 -10.98 -20.38
C PHE A 41 -25.86 -9.55 -20.35
N MET A 42 -25.76 -8.90 -21.51
CA MET A 42 -25.38 -7.49 -21.61
C MET A 42 -26.43 -6.55 -21.00
N SER A 43 -27.74 -6.88 -21.08
CA SER A 43 -28.80 -6.08 -20.47
C SER A 43 -28.85 -6.20 -18.94
N MET A 44 -28.55 -7.39 -18.40
CA MET A 44 -28.38 -7.60 -16.94
C MET A 44 -27.17 -6.86 -16.38
N ILE A 45 -26.09 -6.71 -17.15
CA ILE A 45 -24.92 -5.92 -16.75
C ILE A 45 -25.16 -4.41 -16.95
N SER A 46 -26.03 -4.00 -17.88
CA SER A 46 -26.21 -2.58 -18.23
C SER A 46 -27.16 -1.79 -17.34
N GLN A 47 -28.15 -2.43 -16.70
CA GLN A 47 -29.04 -1.73 -15.75
C GLN A 47 -28.37 -1.46 -14.40
N ASP A 48 -27.23 -2.11 -14.15
CA ASP A 48 -26.55 -2.13 -12.85
C ASP A 48 -25.21 -1.36 -12.83
N LYS A 49 -24.86 -0.70 -13.93
CA LYS A 49 -23.56 -0.03 -14.11
C LYS A 49 -23.24 1.04 -13.06
N ASN A 50 -24.25 1.56 -12.36
CA ASN A 50 -24.08 2.64 -11.37
C ASN A 50 -24.41 2.24 -9.93
N TYR A 51 -24.91 1.03 -9.64
CA TYR A 51 -25.31 0.66 -8.28
C TYR A 51 -24.14 0.76 -7.29
N CYS A 52 -22.95 0.31 -7.69
CA CYS A 52 -21.76 0.38 -6.85
C CYS A 52 -20.83 1.55 -7.14
N ASN A 53 -21.27 2.58 -7.89
CA ASN A 53 -20.41 3.69 -8.31
C ASN A 53 -19.07 3.23 -8.91
N ARG A 54 -17.99 3.25 -8.11
CA ARG A 54 -16.62 2.86 -8.46
C ARG A 54 -16.27 1.40 -8.12
N GLY A 55 -17.20 0.66 -7.53
CA GLY A 55 -17.07 -0.72 -7.08
C GLY A 55 -17.71 -1.74 -8.01
N LEU A 56 -17.58 -3.01 -7.64
CA LEU A 56 -18.13 -4.14 -8.38
C LEU A 56 -19.43 -4.60 -7.73
N PRO A 57 -20.58 -4.55 -8.43
CA PRO A 57 -21.82 -5.13 -7.93
C PRO A 57 -21.72 -6.65 -7.87
N LEU A 58 -22.14 -7.19 -6.73
CA LEU A 58 -22.26 -8.62 -6.47
C LEU A 58 -23.69 -8.95 -6.07
N ARG A 59 -24.10 -10.17 -6.40
CA ARG A 59 -25.32 -10.78 -5.87
C ARG A 59 -24.92 -11.86 -4.88
N VAL A 60 -25.14 -11.60 -3.59
CA VAL A 60 -24.83 -12.50 -2.49
C VAL A 60 -26.05 -13.36 -2.19
N VAL A 61 -25.88 -14.67 -2.15
CA VAL A 61 -26.94 -15.60 -1.75
C VAL A 61 -26.93 -15.70 -0.22
N LEU A 62 -28.03 -15.28 0.41
CA LEU A 62 -28.19 -15.32 1.87
C LEU A 62 -28.75 -16.66 2.33
N ASN A 63 -29.67 -17.23 1.55
CA ASN A 63 -30.19 -18.57 1.77
C ASN A 63 -30.42 -19.26 0.41
N SER A 64 -29.70 -20.36 0.20
CA SER A 64 -29.77 -21.13 -1.04
C SER A 64 -31.04 -21.95 -1.19
N GLN A 65 -31.71 -22.31 -0.08
CA GLN A 65 -32.93 -23.12 -0.07
C GLN A 65 -34.15 -22.28 -0.46
N THR A 66 -34.17 -21.01 -0.04
CA THR A 66 -35.26 -20.06 -0.35
C THR A 66 -34.91 -19.10 -1.49
N ASN A 67 -33.75 -19.27 -2.13
CA ASN A 67 -33.22 -18.39 -3.18
C ASN A 67 -33.20 -16.89 -2.80
N VAL A 68 -33.05 -16.59 -1.52
CA VAL A 68 -32.96 -15.20 -1.05
C VAL A 68 -31.59 -14.65 -1.40
N THR A 69 -31.57 -13.64 -2.27
CA THR A 69 -30.35 -12.96 -2.69
C THR A 69 -30.39 -11.49 -2.36
N ARG A 70 -29.24 -10.93 -1.97
CA ARG A 70 -29.04 -9.50 -1.72
C ARG A 70 -27.95 -8.96 -2.63
N GLN A 71 -28.14 -7.75 -3.11
CA GLN A 71 -27.11 -7.04 -3.86
C GLN A 71 -26.14 -6.36 -2.88
N ALA A 72 -24.84 -6.53 -3.11
CA ALA A 72 -23.78 -5.94 -2.31
C ALA A 72 -22.69 -5.37 -3.23
N CYS A 73 -21.88 -4.47 -2.71
CA CYS A 73 -20.79 -3.86 -3.47
C CYS A 73 -19.43 -4.27 -2.90
N LEU A 74 -18.53 -4.69 -3.78
CA LEU A 74 -17.11 -4.75 -3.46
C LEU A 74 -16.45 -3.42 -3.80
N CYS A 75 -16.05 -2.70 -2.76
CA CYS A 75 -15.40 -1.41 -2.95
C CYS A 75 -13.88 -1.56 -3.12
N PRO A 76 -13.28 -0.84 -4.08
CA PRO A 76 -11.83 -0.71 -4.13
C PRO A 76 -11.33 -0.01 -2.86
N PRO A 77 -10.05 -0.20 -2.46
CA PRO A 77 -9.51 0.34 -1.21
C PRO A 77 -9.61 1.86 -1.03
N SER A 78 -9.83 2.62 -2.11
CA SER A 78 -10.02 4.08 -2.06
C SER A 78 -11.46 4.52 -1.80
N TYR A 79 -12.43 3.60 -1.68
CA TYR A 79 -13.85 3.91 -1.52
C TYR A 79 -14.51 3.02 -0.46
N TYR A 80 -15.61 3.49 0.13
CA TYR A 80 -16.38 2.78 1.14
C TYR A 80 -17.86 3.18 1.13
N GLY A 81 -18.65 2.50 1.97
CA GLY A 81 -20.10 2.58 2.02
C GLY A 81 -20.78 1.48 1.20
N ASN A 82 -22.07 1.28 1.43
CA ASN A 82 -22.85 0.18 0.82
C ASN A 82 -22.88 0.22 -0.71
N TYR A 83 -22.62 1.40 -1.29
CA TYR A 83 -22.61 1.65 -2.73
C TYR A 83 -21.24 2.18 -3.21
N CYS A 84 -20.19 2.07 -2.38
CA CYS A 84 -18.87 2.68 -2.64
C CYS A 84 -18.95 4.19 -2.95
N GLN A 85 -19.89 4.88 -2.32
CA GLN A 85 -20.21 6.28 -2.59
C GLN A 85 -19.25 7.26 -1.91
N TYR A 86 -18.56 6.83 -0.85
CA TYR A 86 -17.65 7.68 -0.10
C TYR A 86 -16.21 7.40 -0.48
N GLN A 87 -15.45 8.45 -0.74
CA GLN A 87 -14.03 8.33 -1.00
C GLN A 87 -13.25 8.32 0.31
N ASN A 88 -12.29 7.41 0.44
CA ASN A 88 -11.39 7.39 1.57
C ASN A 88 -10.50 8.63 1.58
N GLN A 89 -10.37 9.20 2.78
CA GLN A 89 -9.35 10.18 3.03
C GLN A 89 -7.99 9.50 2.94
N ARG A 90 -6.99 10.18 2.37
CA ARG A 90 -5.70 9.57 2.07
C ARG A 90 -4.58 10.57 1.96
N VAL A 91 -3.36 10.06 2.04
CA VAL A 91 -2.13 10.80 1.75
C VAL A 91 -1.63 10.34 0.39
N SER A 92 -1.50 11.27 -0.55
CA SER A 92 -0.96 11.03 -1.89
C SER A 92 0.50 11.43 -1.91
N ILE A 93 1.37 10.44 -2.08
CA ILE A 93 2.81 10.64 -2.04
C ILE A 93 3.38 10.59 -3.45
N THR A 94 4.18 11.60 -3.78
CA THR A 94 5.11 11.58 -4.91
C THR A 94 6.52 11.63 -4.35
N MET A 95 7.30 10.60 -4.59
CA MET A 95 8.63 10.44 -4.03
C MET A 95 9.69 10.37 -5.14
N LYS A 96 10.74 11.19 -5.01
CA LYS A 96 11.96 11.09 -5.81
C LYS A 96 13.10 10.64 -4.90
N ILE A 97 13.76 9.56 -5.29
CA ILE A 97 14.83 8.93 -4.52
C ILE A 97 16.16 9.15 -5.25
N THR A 98 17.16 9.59 -4.49
CA THR A 98 18.54 9.72 -4.93
C THR A 98 19.43 8.83 -4.07
N ALA A 99 20.49 8.29 -4.66
CA ALA A 99 21.46 7.49 -3.94
C ALA A 99 22.89 7.84 -4.40
N PRO A 100 23.89 7.58 -3.54
CA PRO A 100 25.29 7.80 -3.87
C PRO A 100 25.74 7.00 -5.08
N ALA A 101 26.68 7.57 -5.85
CA ALA A 101 27.23 6.91 -7.04
C ALA A 101 27.88 5.53 -6.74
N ARG A 102 28.45 5.35 -5.54
CA ARG A 102 29.03 4.06 -5.12
C ARG A 102 27.98 2.98 -4.83
N SER A 103 26.74 3.37 -4.53
CA SER A 103 25.62 2.47 -4.26
C SER A 103 24.74 2.25 -5.49
N ARG A 104 25.29 2.47 -6.69
CA ARG A 104 24.58 2.38 -7.99
C ARG A 104 23.88 1.04 -8.20
N GLN A 105 24.56 -0.05 -7.82
CA GLN A 105 24.09 -1.43 -7.99
C GLN A 105 23.40 -1.99 -6.73
N THR A 106 23.38 -1.23 -5.63
CA THR A 106 22.74 -1.66 -4.39
C THR A 106 21.23 -1.55 -4.53
N LEU A 107 20.54 -2.65 -4.27
CA LEU A 107 19.09 -2.70 -4.24
C LEU A 107 18.61 -2.33 -2.83
N PHE A 108 17.82 -1.26 -2.74
CA PHE A 108 17.22 -0.81 -1.49
C PHE A 108 15.76 -1.23 -1.40
N VAL A 109 15.29 -1.45 -0.17
CA VAL A 109 13.87 -1.55 0.17
C VAL A 109 13.53 -0.41 1.10
N LEU A 110 12.43 0.27 0.79
CA LEU A 110 11.88 1.32 1.60
C LEU A 110 10.52 0.88 2.11
N VAL A 111 10.30 1.04 3.42
CA VAL A 111 9.02 0.77 4.07
C VAL A 111 8.45 2.11 4.52
N VAL A 112 7.37 2.53 3.89
CA VAL A 112 6.74 3.84 4.10
C VAL A 112 5.47 3.61 4.90
N LEU A 113 5.42 4.11 6.13
CA LEU A 113 4.29 3.94 7.05
C LEU A 113 3.57 5.26 7.27
N LEU A 114 2.24 5.20 7.38
CA LEU A 114 1.41 6.28 7.92
C LEU A 114 1.10 5.97 9.38
N LEU A 115 1.58 6.84 10.27
CA LEU A 115 1.48 6.68 11.72
C LEU A 115 0.66 7.83 12.34
N ASP A 116 0.04 7.57 13.48
CA ASP A 116 -0.54 8.61 14.34
C ASP A 116 0.37 8.98 15.52
N ASP A 117 0.03 10.08 16.19
CA ASP A 117 0.73 10.64 17.36
C ASP A 117 0.33 10.02 18.69
N THR A 118 -0.38 8.88 18.67
CA THR A 118 -0.63 8.15 19.91
C THR A 118 0.68 7.68 20.53
N SER A 119 0.68 7.42 21.84
CA SER A 119 1.86 6.89 22.53
C SER A 119 2.39 5.58 21.93
N GLN A 120 1.52 4.84 21.25
CA GLN A 120 1.83 3.59 20.56
C GLN A 120 2.22 3.80 19.09
N ARG A 121 2.08 5.02 18.54
CA ARG A 121 2.33 5.34 17.12
C ARG A 121 1.70 4.32 16.17
N LEU A 122 0.38 4.24 16.17
CA LEU A 122 -0.35 3.21 15.44
C LEU A 122 -0.13 3.33 13.92
N ALA A 123 0.17 2.21 13.27
CA ALA A 123 0.24 2.13 11.82
C ALA A 123 -1.15 2.02 11.19
N HIS A 124 -1.49 2.99 10.34
CA HIS A 124 -2.76 3.02 9.60
C HIS A 124 -2.67 2.29 8.27
N SER A 125 -1.54 2.44 7.58
CA SER A 125 -1.20 1.73 6.34
C SER A 125 0.30 1.81 6.11
N TYR A 126 0.78 0.97 5.19
CA TYR A 126 2.17 0.98 4.77
C TYR A 126 2.26 0.71 3.27
N GLU A 127 3.35 1.15 2.68
CA GLU A 127 3.76 0.75 1.34
C GLU A 127 5.21 0.31 1.35
N GLN A 128 5.53 -0.70 0.54
CA GLN A 128 6.88 -1.20 0.38
C GLN A 128 7.32 -1.05 -1.08
N LEU A 129 8.46 -0.40 -1.28
CA LEU A 129 9.02 -0.16 -2.60
C LEU A 129 10.49 -0.60 -2.66
N SER A 130 10.91 -1.06 -3.83
CA SER A 130 12.31 -1.43 -4.09
C SER A 130 12.92 -0.40 -5.04
N TYR A 131 14.12 0.08 -4.72
CA TYR A 131 14.83 1.10 -5.50
C TYR A 131 16.23 0.62 -5.88
N LEU A 132 16.57 0.72 -7.16
CA LEU A 132 17.90 0.45 -7.69
C LEU A 132 18.35 1.64 -8.53
N HIS A 133 19.40 2.34 -8.10
CA HIS A 133 19.78 3.62 -8.70
C HIS A 133 20.07 3.55 -10.21
N VAL A 134 20.77 2.51 -10.70
CA VAL A 134 21.07 2.36 -12.13
C VAL A 134 19.83 2.30 -13.02
N ARG A 135 18.69 1.85 -12.47
CA ARG A 135 17.42 1.70 -13.18
C ARG A 135 16.46 2.86 -12.88
N ASP A 136 16.41 3.28 -11.62
CA ASP A 136 15.29 4.05 -11.07
C ASP A 136 15.63 5.53 -10.76
N LYS A 137 16.85 6.01 -11.07
CA LYS A 137 17.29 7.38 -10.73
C LYS A 137 16.37 8.51 -11.23
N ASP A 138 15.67 8.30 -12.34
CA ASP A 138 14.78 9.28 -12.96
C ASP A 138 13.30 8.99 -12.69
N VAL A 139 13.00 7.90 -11.97
CA VAL A 139 11.63 7.48 -11.66
C VAL A 139 11.06 8.29 -10.50
N GLN A 140 9.80 8.68 -10.64
CA GLN A 140 9.00 9.23 -9.55
C GLN A 140 8.01 8.17 -9.07
N PHE A 141 8.07 7.83 -7.78
CA PHE A 141 7.18 6.85 -7.17
C PHE A 141 5.90 7.55 -6.69
N ASN A 142 4.75 7.10 -7.18
CA ASN A 142 3.45 7.65 -6.82
C ASN A 142 2.59 6.57 -6.17
N PHE A 143 2.15 6.80 -4.94
CA PHE A 143 1.34 5.86 -4.19
C PHE A 143 0.47 6.56 -3.13
N TYR A 144 -0.44 5.80 -2.52
CA TYR A 144 -1.37 6.29 -1.52
C TYR A 144 -1.15 5.58 -0.18
N LEU A 145 -1.17 6.34 0.90
CA LEU A 145 -1.37 5.80 2.25
C LEU A 145 -2.79 6.13 2.70
N LEU A 146 -3.47 5.13 3.26
CA LEU A 146 -4.85 5.22 3.70
C LEU A 146 -4.92 5.28 5.22
N TYR A 147 -5.84 6.09 5.75
CA TYR A 147 -6.18 6.05 7.17
C TYR A 147 -6.99 4.78 7.47
N SER A 148 -6.74 4.16 8.62
CA SER A 148 -7.48 2.97 9.06
C SER A 148 -8.95 3.28 9.34
N ALA A 149 -9.23 4.42 9.98
CA ALA A 149 -10.57 4.92 10.23
C ALA A 149 -11.13 5.69 9.02
N ARG A 150 -12.45 5.60 8.81
CA ARG A 150 -13.18 6.22 7.71
C ARG A 150 -14.44 6.89 8.26
N PRO A 151 -14.46 8.22 8.49
CA PRO A 151 -13.38 9.19 8.25
C PRO A 151 -12.21 9.05 9.23
N LYS A 152 -11.08 9.71 8.93
CA LYS A 152 -9.95 9.83 9.85
C LYS A 152 -10.32 10.67 11.06
N ASP A 153 -9.59 10.46 12.15
CA ASP A 153 -9.75 11.24 13.37
C ASP A 153 -9.05 12.60 13.22
N THR A 154 -9.82 13.67 13.22
CA THR A 154 -9.29 15.03 13.03
C THR A 154 -8.60 15.59 14.28
N THR A 155 -8.72 14.93 15.43
CA THR A 155 -8.04 15.33 16.68
C THR A 155 -6.59 14.86 16.72
N LYS A 156 -6.25 13.82 15.94
CA LYS A 156 -4.91 13.25 15.88
C LYS A 156 -4.00 13.99 14.93
N GLN A 157 -2.70 13.93 15.21
CA GLN A 157 -1.67 14.29 14.25
C GLN A 157 -1.13 13.04 13.57
N TYR A 158 -0.82 13.18 12.29
CA TYR A 158 -0.36 12.08 11.46
C TYR A 158 1.00 12.41 10.86
N PHE A 159 1.81 11.37 10.64
CA PHE A 159 3.12 11.52 10.05
C PHE A 159 3.48 10.31 9.20
N ILE A 160 4.38 10.54 8.25
CA ILE A 160 4.97 9.51 7.41
C ILE A 160 6.32 9.15 8.00
N HIS A 161 6.53 7.86 8.23
CA HIS A 161 7.79 7.28 8.64
C HIS A 161 8.32 6.40 7.51
N ILE A 162 9.55 6.63 7.07
CA ILE A 162 10.16 5.87 5.97
C ILE A 162 11.39 5.19 6.52
N ASP A 163 11.37 3.87 6.62
CA ASP A 163 12.59 3.09 6.86
C ASP A 163 13.30 2.77 5.55
N ILE A 164 14.64 2.77 5.58
CA ILE A 164 15.48 2.43 4.43
C ILE A 164 16.37 1.25 4.80
N TYR A 165 16.33 0.20 3.97
CA TYR A 165 17.15 -1.00 4.11
C TYR A 165 17.88 -1.29 2.81
N GLU A 166 19.09 -1.82 2.90
CA GLU A 166 19.65 -2.61 1.80
C GLU A 166 18.90 -3.94 1.73
N LYS A 167 18.41 -4.32 0.55
CA LYS A 167 17.49 -5.45 0.40
C LYS A 167 18.17 -6.81 0.64
N THR A 168 19.41 -6.94 0.19
CA THR A 168 20.18 -8.20 0.22
C THR A 168 20.65 -8.53 1.62
N THR A 169 21.22 -7.55 2.32
CA THR A 169 21.77 -7.70 3.66
C THR A 169 20.77 -7.42 4.78
N LEU A 170 19.61 -6.82 4.43
CA LEU A 170 18.68 -6.21 5.38
C LEU A 170 19.35 -5.18 6.30
N HIS A 171 20.50 -4.65 5.88
CA HIS A 171 21.21 -3.62 6.63
C HIS A 171 20.41 -2.33 6.59
N TYR A 172 19.98 -1.89 7.76
CA TYR A 172 19.25 -0.64 7.93
C TYR A 172 20.16 0.56 7.68
N LYS A 173 19.67 1.55 6.91
CA LYS A 173 20.43 2.74 6.52
C LYS A 173 19.97 4.01 7.23
N GLY A 174 18.76 4.04 7.77
CA GLY A 174 18.19 5.21 8.42
C GLY A 174 16.70 5.34 8.12
N SER A 175 16.06 6.31 8.77
CA SER A 175 14.65 6.61 8.56
C SER A 175 14.41 8.08 8.35
N LYS A 176 13.38 8.43 7.60
CA LYS A 176 12.92 9.81 7.41
C LYS A 176 11.56 10.02 8.04
N PHE A 177 11.38 11.20 8.65
CA PHE A 177 10.14 11.63 9.28
C PHE A 177 9.54 12.81 8.51
N ILE A 178 8.25 12.73 8.21
CA ILE A 178 7.51 13.82 7.55
C ILE A 178 6.19 14.03 8.30
N ARG A 179 6.05 15.16 8.98
CA ARG A 179 4.79 15.54 9.62
C ARG A 179 3.78 16.04 8.58
N LEU A 180 2.55 15.53 8.65
CA LEU A 180 1.44 16.02 7.83
C LEU A 180 0.92 17.34 8.40
N GLN A 181 0.73 18.33 7.53
CA GLN A 181 0.43 19.70 7.93
C GLN A 181 -1.04 20.07 7.72
N ARG A 182 -1.74 19.33 6.86
CA ARG A 182 -3.13 19.65 6.47
C ARG A 182 -4.07 18.48 6.77
N PRO A 183 -4.25 18.14 8.06
CA PRO A 183 -5.10 17.03 8.47
C PRO A 183 -6.58 17.26 8.13
N PHE A 184 -7.02 18.48 7.82
CA PHE A 184 -8.41 18.74 7.38
C PHE A 184 -8.67 18.32 5.93
N LEU A 185 -7.65 18.19 5.07
CA LEU A 185 -7.86 17.84 3.67
C LEU A 185 -8.29 16.37 3.54
N PRO A 186 -9.31 16.07 2.72
CA PRO A 186 -9.63 14.70 2.36
C PRO A 186 -8.47 14.00 1.64
N VAL A 187 -7.72 14.74 0.81
CA VAL A 187 -6.52 14.25 0.14
C VAL A 187 -5.37 15.21 0.39
N GLU A 188 -4.41 14.80 1.22
CA GLU A 188 -3.18 15.54 1.42
C GLU A 188 -2.11 15.07 0.43
N ARG A 189 -1.59 15.97 -0.40
CA ARG A 189 -0.51 15.66 -1.35
C ARG A 189 0.83 16.02 -0.72
N VAL A 190 1.77 15.08 -0.75
CA VAL A 190 3.10 15.21 -0.15
C VAL A 190 4.16 14.87 -1.19
N LEU A 191 5.08 15.80 -1.41
CA LEU A 191 6.26 15.62 -2.26
C LEU A 191 7.46 15.29 -1.38
N ILE A 192 8.10 14.15 -1.61
CA ILE A 192 9.23 13.68 -0.81
C ILE A 192 10.46 13.58 -1.69
N ARG A 193 11.51 14.32 -1.34
CA ARG A 193 12.87 14.08 -1.83
C ARG A 193 13.62 13.28 -0.78
N LEU A 194 14.03 12.08 -1.15
CA LEU A 194 14.70 11.15 -0.25
C LEU A 194 16.12 10.90 -0.74
N ASN A 195 17.10 11.28 0.07
CA ASN A 195 18.50 10.95 -0.17
C ASN A 195 18.86 9.72 0.65
N ILE A 196 19.31 8.66 -0.02
CA ILE A 196 19.81 7.47 0.66
C ILE A 196 21.22 7.79 1.19
N PRO A 197 21.53 7.49 2.48
CA PRO A 197 22.86 7.71 3.05
C PRO A 197 23.97 6.92 2.33
N HIS A 198 25.20 7.41 2.44
CA HIS A 198 26.40 6.71 1.99
C HIS A 198 26.71 5.46 2.82
N LEU A 199 27.55 4.60 2.24
CA LEU A 199 27.85 3.28 2.83
C LEU A 199 28.50 3.38 4.23
N HIS A 200 29.24 4.46 4.50
CA HIS A 200 29.95 4.71 5.74
C HIS A 200 29.27 5.78 6.61
N ASP A 201 28.07 6.23 6.25
CA ASP A 201 27.37 7.21 7.07
C ASP A 201 26.96 6.55 8.38
N ILE A 202 27.43 7.12 9.48
CA ILE A 202 27.12 6.65 10.82
C ILE A 202 25.68 7.06 11.11
N ILE A 203 24.83 6.09 11.43
CA ILE A 203 23.48 6.37 11.91
C ILE A 203 23.62 7.06 13.26
N GLN A 204 23.18 8.31 13.34
CA GLN A 204 23.28 9.08 14.57
C GLN A 204 22.34 8.49 15.64
N THR A 205 22.93 8.09 16.76
CA THR A 205 22.22 7.65 17.96
C THR A 205 21.97 8.84 18.88
N CYS A 206 20.99 8.72 19.77
CA CYS A 206 20.79 9.72 20.82
C CYS A 206 21.73 9.47 22.02
N SER A 207 22.06 10.53 22.76
CA SER A 207 22.86 10.45 23.97
C SER A 207 21.97 9.97 25.14
N ASN A 208 22.34 8.87 25.79
CA ASN A 208 21.92 8.46 27.14
C ASN A 208 20.56 7.76 27.38
N GLU A 209 19.97 7.05 26.43
CA GLU A 209 18.86 6.16 26.80
C GLU A 209 18.95 4.79 26.09
N GLN A 210 19.74 3.88 26.67
CA GLN A 210 19.61 2.45 26.41
C GLN A 210 18.47 1.90 27.29
N HIS A 211 17.22 2.21 26.95
CA HIS A 211 16.07 1.56 27.59
C HIS A 211 15.70 0.29 26.82
N GLY A 212 16.20 -0.86 27.28
CA GLY A 212 15.77 -2.20 26.84
C GLY A 212 16.38 -2.70 25.51
N HIS A 213 15.70 -3.69 24.89
CA HIS A 213 16.14 -4.43 23.69
C HIS A 213 16.03 -3.62 22.37
N GLY A 214 16.40 -2.34 22.40
CA GLY A 214 16.32 -1.46 21.24
C GLY A 214 17.33 -0.32 21.29
N ARG A 215 17.45 0.38 20.17
CA ARG A 215 18.35 1.51 19.98
C ARG A 215 17.57 2.76 19.61
N CYS A 216 17.88 3.85 20.26
CA CYS A 216 17.34 5.15 19.91
C CYS A 216 18.17 5.79 18.79
N LEU A 217 17.48 6.18 17.71
CA LEU A 217 18.02 6.66 16.46
C LEU A 217 17.44 8.03 16.13
N ARG A 218 18.21 8.84 15.39
CA ARG A 218 17.74 10.12 14.83
C ARG A 218 17.23 9.93 13.41
N TYR A 219 16.25 10.74 13.05
CA TYR A 219 15.78 10.80 11.67
C TYR A 219 16.79 11.50 10.75
N LEU A 220 16.84 11.05 9.50
CA LEU A 220 17.67 11.61 8.44
C LEU A 220 17.15 12.98 8.01
N ASP A 221 18.08 13.90 7.75
CA ASP A 221 17.83 15.26 7.25
C ASP A 221 16.82 16.06 8.09
N ASP A 222 16.66 15.75 9.38
CA ASP A 222 15.71 16.44 10.26
C ASP A 222 16.39 17.54 11.08
N PRO A 223 16.12 18.83 10.79
CA PRO A 223 16.69 19.94 11.55
C PRO A 223 16.22 19.97 13.01
N SER A 224 15.06 19.39 13.30
CA SER A 224 14.50 19.33 14.66
C SER A 224 15.09 18.21 15.51
N ASN A 225 15.99 17.40 14.95
CA ASN A 225 16.72 16.36 15.67
C ASN A 225 15.81 15.35 16.37
N THR A 226 14.64 15.09 15.77
CA THR A 226 13.67 14.14 16.31
C THR A 226 14.27 12.74 16.34
N THR A 227 13.91 12.02 17.41
CA THR A 227 14.40 10.68 17.69
C THR A 227 13.26 9.68 17.68
N PHE A 228 13.62 8.42 17.53
CA PHE A 228 12.70 7.30 17.71
C PHE A 228 13.46 6.06 18.17
N TYR A 229 12.74 5.15 18.82
CA TYR A 229 13.28 3.88 19.26
C TYR A 229 13.02 2.81 18.20
N ARG A 230 14.07 2.07 17.85
CA ARG A 230 14.00 0.90 16.98
C ARG A 230 14.43 -0.33 17.77
N CYS A 231 13.63 -1.38 17.72
CA CYS A 231 13.94 -2.64 18.42
C CYS A 231 15.07 -3.38 17.70
N ASP A 232 15.96 -4.02 18.46
CA ASP A 232 16.90 -5.00 17.91
C ASP A 232 16.12 -6.26 17.46
N GLN A 233 16.57 -6.92 16.39
CA GLN A 233 15.76 -7.84 15.57
C GLN A 233 15.04 -9.00 16.29
N ALA A 234 13.86 -9.34 15.74
CA ALA A 234 13.31 -10.70 15.55
C ALA A 234 13.07 -11.61 16.77
N LEU A 235 12.31 -11.17 17.78
CA LEU A 235 11.39 -12.09 18.45
C LEU A 235 9.96 -11.83 17.95
N VAL A 236 9.49 -12.74 17.09
CA VAL A 236 8.05 -12.98 16.98
C VAL A 236 7.57 -13.37 18.38
N GLY A 237 6.74 -12.53 19.01
CA GLY A 237 5.99 -12.92 20.21
C GLY A 237 6.41 -12.33 21.56
N LEU A 238 7.48 -11.51 21.70
CA LEU A 238 7.76 -10.84 22.98
C LEU A 238 7.87 -9.32 22.88
N ILE A 239 6.72 -8.71 23.18
CA ILE A 239 6.43 -7.30 23.39
C ILE A 239 7.29 -6.77 24.55
N ARG A 240 8.42 -6.13 24.25
CA ARG A 240 9.05 -5.16 25.17
C ARG A 240 10.01 -4.20 24.45
N CYS A 241 9.47 -3.55 23.43
CA CYS A 241 9.84 -2.20 23.00
C CYS A 241 8.52 -1.54 22.62
N VAL A 242 7.87 -1.01 23.65
CA VAL A 242 6.54 -0.39 23.77
C VAL A 242 5.85 0.03 22.46
N LEU A 243 5.21 -0.92 21.77
CA LEU A 243 3.78 -0.80 21.50
C LEU A 243 3.09 -1.18 22.81
N ALA A 244 2.65 -0.20 23.60
CA ALA A 244 1.95 -0.47 24.85
C ALA A 244 0.67 -1.28 24.54
N ARG A 245 0.55 -2.50 25.07
CA ARG A 245 -0.70 -3.28 25.23
C ARG A 245 -1.65 -3.38 24.02
N GLN A 246 -1.49 -4.40 23.18
CA GLN A 246 -2.39 -5.56 23.03
C GLN A 246 -1.93 -6.48 21.87
N PRO A 247 -2.29 -7.78 21.88
CA PRO A 247 -1.64 -8.80 21.08
C PRO A 247 -2.29 -8.93 19.69
N LEU A 248 -1.58 -8.55 18.63
CA LEU A 248 -1.92 -8.94 17.25
C LEU A 248 -0.64 -9.09 16.42
N ILE A 249 0.24 -10.01 16.80
CA ILE A 249 1.32 -10.48 15.93
C ILE A 249 1.31 -12.01 15.97
N ASP A 250 0.27 -12.60 15.36
CA ASP A 250 0.26 -14.02 14.97
C ASP A 250 -0.52 -14.24 13.65
N GLN A 251 -0.64 -13.22 12.79
CA GLN A 251 -1.36 -13.35 11.50
C GLN A 251 -0.57 -12.98 10.25
N TYR A 252 0.73 -12.66 10.35
CA TYR A 252 1.50 -12.21 9.19
C TYR A 252 2.62 -13.18 8.78
N VAL A 253 2.29 -14.47 8.73
CA VAL A 253 2.99 -15.46 7.89
C VAL A 253 1.92 -16.36 7.24
N SER A 254 1.29 -15.84 6.18
CA SER A 254 0.56 -16.53 5.11
C SER A 254 -0.64 -15.69 4.68
N VAL A 255 -0.39 -14.66 3.87
CA VAL A 255 -1.42 -14.10 3.00
C VAL A 255 -0.84 -14.08 1.59
N ARG A 256 -0.99 -15.21 0.90
CA ARG A 256 -1.07 -15.16 -0.57
C ARG A 256 -2.21 -14.20 -0.92
N ARG A 257 -1.97 -13.33 -1.91
CA ARG A 257 -2.94 -12.37 -2.47
C ARG A 257 -4.36 -12.92 -2.53
N THR A 258 -5.21 -12.51 -1.60
CA THR A 258 -6.67 -12.44 -1.76
C THR A 258 -7.19 -11.32 -0.87
N ASN A 259 -7.14 -10.07 -1.38
CA ASN A 259 -7.85 -8.96 -0.75
C ASN A 259 -9.24 -8.86 -1.35
N LEU A 260 -10.21 -9.50 -0.70
CA LEU A 260 -11.64 -9.30 -0.89
C LEU A 260 -12.28 -9.26 0.50
N VAL A 261 -12.55 -8.05 1.00
CA VAL A 261 -13.27 -7.86 2.25
C VAL A 261 -14.74 -7.70 1.89
N LEU A 262 -15.54 -8.73 2.19
CA LEU A 262 -17.00 -8.66 2.24
C LEU A 262 -17.38 -8.01 3.58
N ASN A 263 -17.84 -6.75 3.54
CA ASN A 263 -18.45 -6.13 4.71
C ASN A 263 -19.91 -6.61 4.79
N ALA A 264 -20.20 -7.42 5.81
CA ALA A 264 -21.55 -7.75 6.22
C ALA A 264 -21.76 -7.24 7.64
N PHE A 265 -22.35 -6.04 7.77
CA PHE A 265 -23.28 -5.63 8.83
C PHE A 265 -24.09 -4.45 8.27
#